data_AF-A0AA51TY74-F1
#
_entry.id   AF-A0AA51TY74-F1
#
_cell.length_a   1.000
_cell.length_b   1.000
_cell.length_c   1.000
_cell.angle_alpha   90.00
_cell.angle_beta   90.00
_cell.angle_gamma   90.00
#
_symmetry.space_group_name_H-M   'P 1'
#
loop_
_entity.id
_entity.type
_entity.pdbx_description
1 polymer ?
#
loop_
_entity_poly.entity_id
_entity_poly.type
_entity_poly.pdbx_seq_one_letter_code
_entity_poly.pdbx_strand_id
1 'polypeptide(L)'
;MIQYTLTCEAHHKFDAWFRNADAYDDQAARGILTCPVCNSHRIEKALMAPAVSTKNETVSLSSGHPDHAKFLEAMRALRKKMTADADYVGDKFAEEARKIHYEEAEARGIYGEATRDEVSSLLEEGIEFMPLPNVPDEHN
;
A
#
# COMPACT_ATOMS: atom_id res chain seq x y z
N MET A 1 3.69 3.38 36.18
CA MET A 1 3.10 4.38 35.29
C MET A 1 2.42 3.61 34.17
N ILE A 2 1.12 3.77 34.00
CA ILE A 2 0.31 3.07 32.99
C ILE A 2 -0.29 4.11 32.05
N GLN A 3 -0.43 3.74 30.78
CA GLN A 3 -1.09 4.57 29.78
C GLN A 3 -2.49 4.02 29.52
N TYR A 4 -3.50 4.90 29.55
CA TYR A 4 -4.83 4.58 29.09
C TYR A 4 -5.23 5.51 27.94
N THR A 5 -5.87 4.93 26.94
CA THR A 5 -6.57 5.68 25.90
C THR A 5 -7.98 5.98 26.41
N LEU A 6 -8.32 7.26 26.45
CA LEU A 6 -9.58 7.78 26.96
C LEU A 6 -10.41 8.39 25.82
N THR A 7 -11.71 8.48 26.01
CA THR A 7 -12.63 9.09 25.05
C THR A 7 -13.66 9.94 25.79
N CYS A 8 -13.94 11.15 25.29
CA CYS A 8 -14.99 12.01 25.84
C CYS A 8 -16.33 11.81 25.13
N GLU A 9 -17.40 12.43 25.64
CA GLU A 9 -18.75 12.37 25.03
C GLU A 9 -18.81 12.86 23.57
N ALA A 10 -17.88 13.74 23.16
CA ALA A 10 -17.75 14.23 21.79
C ALA A 10 -16.87 13.31 20.92
N HIS A 11 -16.56 12.09 21.37
CA HIS A 11 -15.72 11.10 20.69
C HIS A 11 -14.27 11.51 20.40
N HIS A 12 -13.73 12.54 21.09
CA HIS A 12 -12.30 12.84 21.01
C HIS A 12 -11.50 11.80 21.79
N LYS A 13 -10.56 11.14 21.11
CA LYS A 13 -9.63 10.17 21.70
C LYS A 13 -8.34 10.87 22.13
N PHE A 14 -7.86 10.56 23.33
CA PHE A 14 -6.59 11.08 23.83
C PHE A 14 -5.97 10.11 24.83
N ASP A 15 -4.66 10.22 25.02
CA ASP A 15 -3.89 9.38 25.93
C ASP A 15 -3.57 10.11 27.23
N ALA A 16 -3.69 9.38 28.35
CA ALA A 16 -3.37 9.89 29.67
C ALA A 16 -2.54 8.88 30.47
N TRP A 17 -1.58 9.41 31.24
CA TRP A 17 -0.64 8.63 32.04
C TRP A 17 -1.05 8.67 33.51
N PHE A 18 -1.19 7.49 34.10
CA PHE A 18 -1.58 7.33 35.50
C PHE A 18 -0.49 6.58 36.28
N ARG A 19 -0.43 6.81 37.59
CA ARG A 19 0.52 6.11 38.46
C ARG A 19 0.25 4.60 38.47
N ASN A 20 -1.01 4.23 38.61
CA ASN A 20 -1.58 2.88 38.66
C ASN A 20 -3.08 2.93 38.28
N ALA A 21 -3.76 1.78 38.27
CA ALA A 21 -5.17 1.68 37.91
C ALA A 21 -6.08 2.42 38.92
N ASP A 22 -5.82 2.27 40.22
CA ASP A 22 -6.58 2.96 41.27
C ASP A 22 -6.56 4.50 41.14
N ALA A 23 -5.43 5.07 40.70
CA ALA A 23 -5.32 6.50 40.45
C ALA A 23 -6.21 6.97 39.29
N TYR A 24 -6.44 6.12 38.28
CA TYR A 24 -7.41 6.41 37.24
C TYR A 24 -8.83 6.38 37.81
N ASP A 25 -9.19 5.33 38.56
CA ASP A 25 -10.55 5.16 39.07
C ASP A 25 -10.92 6.28 40.08
N ASP A 26 -10.00 6.72 40.94
CA ASP A 26 -10.21 7.87 41.85
C ASP A 26 -10.37 9.20 41.07
N GLN A 27 -9.56 9.45 40.04
CA GLN A 27 -9.67 10.66 39.24
C GLN A 27 -10.94 10.70 38.37
N ALA A 28 -11.36 9.55 37.84
CA ALA A 28 -12.61 9.39 37.11
C ALA A 28 -13.82 9.57 38.03
N ALA A 29 -13.81 8.97 39.23
CA ALA A 29 -14.87 9.11 40.22
C ALA A 29 -15.03 10.55 40.72
N ARG A 30 -13.93 11.31 40.80
CA ARG A 30 -13.92 12.72 41.17
C ARG A 30 -14.22 13.68 40.00
N GLY A 31 -14.33 13.18 38.77
CA GLY A 31 -14.59 14.01 37.58
C GLY A 31 -13.45 14.99 37.23
N ILE A 32 -12.22 14.70 37.66
CA ILE A 32 -11.06 15.58 37.46
C ILE A 32 -10.53 15.46 36.01
N LEU A 33 -10.79 14.33 35.35
CA LEU A 33 -10.37 14.07 33.99
C LEU A 33 -11.08 15.04 33.02
N THR A 34 -10.31 15.75 32.22
CA THR A 34 -10.82 16.78 31.30
C THR A 34 -10.32 16.51 29.89
N CYS A 35 -11.21 16.59 28.90
CA CYS A 35 -10.84 16.47 27.50
C CYS A 35 -10.03 17.70 27.04
N PRO A 36 -8.84 17.55 26.45
CA PRO A 36 -8.03 18.68 26.00
C PRO A 36 -8.62 19.42 24.79
N VAL A 37 -9.62 18.84 24.11
CA VAL A 37 -10.22 19.42 22.89
C VAL A 37 -11.49 20.20 23.21
N CYS A 38 -12.41 19.61 23.98
CA CYS A 38 -13.72 20.20 24.25
C CYS A 38 -13.96 20.56 25.72
N ASN A 39 -12.97 20.35 26.59
CA ASN A 39 -13.04 20.63 28.02
C ASN A 39 -14.18 19.91 28.78
N SER A 40 -14.73 18.82 28.22
CA SER A 40 -15.72 17.99 28.90
C SER A 40 -15.08 17.15 30.00
N HIS A 41 -15.81 16.99 31.11
CA HIS A 41 -15.44 16.16 32.27
C HIS A 41 -15.98 14.72 32.19
N ARG A 42 -16.77 14.42 31.15
CA ARG A 42 -17.32 13.08 30.92
C ARG A 42 -16.35 12.28 30.07
N ILE A 43 -15.45 11.57 30.75
CA ILE A 43 -14.37 10.80 30.15
C ILE A 43 -14.53 9.32 30.50
N GLU A 44 -14.54 8.47 29.48
CA GLU A 44 -14.64 7.02 29.61
C GLU A 44 -13.36 6.35 29.09
N LYS A 45 -13.04 5.16 29.61
CA LYS A 45 -11.98 4.31 29.04
C LYS A 45 -12.41 3.91 27.63
N ALA A 46 -11.57 4.19 26.64
CA ALA A 46 -11.83 3.68 25.29
C ALA A 46 -11.83 2.14 25.36
N LEU A 47 -12.83 1.49 24.76
CA LEU A 47 -12.81 0.05 24.60
C LEU A 47 -11.51 -0.33 23.90
N MET A 48 -10.69 -1.15 24.57
CA MET A 48 -9.49 -1.73 24.00
C MET A 48 -9.96 -2.69 22.91
N ALA A 49 -10.11 -2.19 21.69
CA ALA A 49 -10.38 -3.06 20.56
C ALA A 49 -9.17 -3.98 20.40
N PRO A 50 -9.32 -5.31 20.44
CA PRO A 50 -8.25 -6.18 19.98
C PRO A 50 -7.87 -5.70 18.57
N ALA A 51 -6.58 -5.70 18.26
CA ALA A 51 -6.10 -5.34 16.93
C ALA A 51 -6.60 -6.39 15.92
N VAL A 52 -7.85 -6.26 15.50
CA VAL A 52 -8.41 -7.00 14.39
C VAL A 52 -7.84 -6.31 13.16
N SER A 53 -6.77 -6.86 12.62
CA SER A 53 -6.34 -6.52 11.27
C SER A 53 -7.50 -6.79 10.34
N THR A 54 -8.27 -5.76 9.99
CA THR A 54 -9.16 -5.81 8.84
C THR A 54 -8.22 -5.98 7.65
N LYS A 55 -8.10 -7.21 7.15
CA LYS A 55 -7.49 -7.49 5.85
C LYS A 55 -8.24 -6.61 4.86
N ASN A 56 -7.63 -5.49 4.50
CA ASN A 56 -7.92 -4.86 3.23
C ASN A 56 -7.61 -5.96 2.21
N GLU A 57 -8.61 -6.38 1.45
CA GLU A 57 -8.54 -7.53 0.56
C GLU A 57 -7.70 -7.19 -0.67
N THR A 58 -6.42 -6.88 -0.46
CA THR A 58 -5.42 -7.19 -1.46
C THR A 58 -5.32 -8.71 -1.43
N VAL A 59 -5.85 -9.36 -2.47
CA VAL A 59 -5.71 -10.79 -2.66
C VAL A 59 -4.21 -11.09 -2.73
N SER A 60 -3.60 -11.36 -1.58
CA SER A 60 -2.25 -11.88 -1.51
C SER A 60 -2.35 -13.33 -1.95
N LEU A 61 -2.10 -13.56 -3.24
CA LEU A 61 -1.81 -14.87 -3.80
C LEU A 61 -0.48 -15.34 -3.21
N SER A 62 -0.50 -15.75 -1.94
CA SER A 62 0.67 -16.33 -1.30
C SER A 62 1.00 -17.66 -1.96
N SER A 63 2.28 -18.04 -1.93
CA SER A 63 2.80 -19.27 -2.54
C SER A 63 2.12 -20.57 -2.06
N GLY A 64 1.29 -20.50 -1.00
CA GLY A 64 0.53 -21.63 -0.46
C GLY A 64 -0.92 -21.76 -0.94
N HIS A 65 -1.42 -20.86 -1.79
CA HIS A 65 -2.79 -20.95 -2.30
C HIS A 65 -2.89 -21.98 -3.45
N PRO A 66 -3.90 -22.88 -3.48
CA PRO A 66 -4.02 -23.92 -4.51
C PRO A 66 -4.13 -23.36 -5.94
N ASP A 67 -4.66 -22.14 -6.09
CA ASP A 67 -4.76 -21.46 -7.40
C ASP A 67 -3.51 -20.63 -7.77
N HIS A 68 -2.49 -20.58 -6.90
CA HIS A 68 -1.24 -19.86 -7.20
C HIS A 68 -0.54 -20.42 -8.44
N ALA A 69 -0.52 -21.75 -8.62
CA ALA A 69 0.06 -22.39 -9.79
C ALA A 69 -0.66 -22.01 -11.09
N LYS A 70 -2.00 -22.02 -11.08
CA LYS A 70 -2.81 -21.61 -12.24
C LYS A 70 -2.66 -20.12 -12.55
N PHE A 71 -2.56 -19.29 -11.52
CA PHE A 71 -2.33 -17.85 -11.68
C PHE A 71 -0.97 -17.56 -12.32
N LEU A 72 0.09 -18.23 -11.84
CA LEU A 72 1.42 -18.12 -12.43
C LEU A 72 1.44 -18.57 -13.90
N GLU A 73 0.78 -19.69 -14.21
CA GLU A 73 0.68 -20.19 -15.59
C GLU A 73 -0.06 -19.20 -16.50
N ALA A 74 -1.17 -18.63 -16.02
CA ALA A 74 -1.92 -17.60 -16.73
C ALA A 74 -1.08 -16.32 -16.96
N MET A 75 -0.30 -15.90 -15.95
CA MET A 75 0.59 -14.74 -16.06
C MET A 75 1.76 -14.98 -17.04
N ARG A 76 2.33 -16.18 -17.06
CA ARG A 76 3.34 -16.57 -18.06
C ARG A 76 2.78 -16.58 -19.48
N ALA A 77 1.57 -17.13 -19.66
CA ALA A 77 0.91 -17.14 -20.95
C ALA A 77 0.57 -15.72 -21.44
N LEU A 78 0.16 -14.83 -20.54
CA LEU A 78 -0.09 -13.42 -20.84
C LEU A 78 1.20 -12.70 -21.25
N ARG A 79 2.28 -12.86 -20.47
CA ARG A 79 3.61 -12.30 -20.80
C ARG A 79 4.06 -12.76 -22.18
N LYS A 80 3.96 -14.05 -22.48
CA LYS A 80 4.39 -14.63 -23.77
C LYS A 80 3.61 -14.05 -24.96
N LYS A 81 2.31 -13.79 -24.80
CA LYS A 81 1.50 -13.15 -25.84
C LYS A 81 1.90 -11.69 -26.05
N MET A 82 2.15 -10.95 -24.98
CA MET A 82 2.59 -9.55 -25.07
C MET A 82 3.98 -9.41 -25.68
N THR A 83 4.90 -10.32 -25.39
CA THR A 83 6.27 -10.31 -25.95
C THR A 83 6.38 -10.94 -27.33
N ALA A 84 5.36 -11.63 -27.85
CA ALA A 84 5.42 -12.28 -29.16
C ALA A 84 5.40 -11.25 -30.31
N ASP A 85 4.66 -10.16 -30.13
CA ASP A 85 4.48 -9.09 -31.11
C ASP A 85 5.27 -7.82 -30.75
N ALA A 86 6.16 -7.89 -29.76
CA ALA A 86 6.93 -6.75 -29.26
C ALA A 86 8.44 -6.98 -29.39
N ASP A 87 9.19 -5.91 -29.60
CA ASP A 87 10.65 -5.91 -29.75
C ASP A 87 11.34 -5.65 -28.40
N TYR A 88 12.37 -6.44 -28.08
CA TYR A 88 13.12 -6.27 -26.84
C TYR A 88 14.20 -5.20 -27.01
N VAL A 89 14.02 -4.04 -26.35
CA VAL A 89 14.91 -2.88 -26.47
C VAL A 89 15.90 -2.74 -25.29
N GLY A 90 15.87 -3.67 -24.33
CA GLY A 90 16.77 -3.67 -23.17
C GLY A 90 16.69 -2.38 -22.36
N ASP A 91 17.83 -1.82 -21.96
CA ASP A 91 17.96 -0.57 -21.18
C ASP A 91 17.50 0.70 -21.93
N LYS A 92 17.29 0.62 -23.24
CA LYS A 92 16.89 1.77 -24.08
C LYS A 92 15.39 1.98 -24.16
N PHE A 93 14.63 1.33 -23.27
CA PHE A 93 13.18 1.42 -23.26
C PHE A 93 12.67 2.87 -23.18
N ALA A 94 13.26 3.68 -22.30
CA ALA A 94 12.83 5.05 -22.12
C ALA A 94 13.06 5.91 -23.37
N GLU A 95 14.18 5.72 -24.06
CA GLU A 95 14.49 6.45 -25.29
C GLU A 95 13.56 6.03 -26.45
N GLU A 96 13.36 4.73 -26.64
CA GLU A 96 12.48 4.24 -27.72
C GLU A 96 11.01 4.58 -27.46
N ALA A 97 10.56 4.55 -26.20
CA ALA A 97 9.20 4.95 -25.82
C ALA A 97 8.94 6.44 -26.13
N ARG A 98 9.92 7.31 -25.85
CA ARG A 98 9.86 8.73 -26.22
C ARG A 98 9.79 8.91 -27.74
N LYS A 99 10.65 8.23 -28.51
CA LYS A 99 10.64 8.35 -29.97
C LYS A 99 9.31 7.94 -30.60
N ILE A 100 8.67 6.89 -30.06
CA ILE A 100 7.35 6.46 -30.52
C ILE A 100 6.28 7.50 -30.15
N HIS A 101 6.36 8.08 -28.94
CA HIS A 101 5.43 9.12 -28.49
C HIS A 101 5.53 10.41 -29.31
N TYR A 102 6.74 10.83 -29.68
CA TYR A 102 6.99 12.03 -30.49
C TYR A 102 6.96 11.78 -32.01
N GLU A 103 6.49 10.60 -32.45
CA GLU A 103 6.40 10.20 -33.87
C GLU A 103 7.76 10.22 -34.63
N GLU A 104 8.88 10.14 -33.90
CA GLU A 104 10.23 10.02 -34.45
C GLU A 104 10.57 8.58 -34.87
N ALA A 105 9.79 7.59 -34.41
CA ALA A 105 9.90 6.18 -34.76
C ALA A 105 8.54 5.56 -35.08
N GLU A 106 8.54 4.45 -35.83
CA GLU A 106 7.33 3.71 -36.18
C GLU A 106 6.68 3.12 -34.91
N ALA A 107 5.36 3.24 -34.81
CA ALA A 107 4.58 2.71 -33.69
C ALA A 107 4.63 1.17 -33.70
N ARG A 108 5.43 0.61 -32.79
CA ARG A 108 5.63 -0.83 -32.61
C ARG A 108 5.59 -1.20 -31.13
N GLY A 109 5.21 -2.43 -30.82
CA GLY A 109 5.30 -2.94 -29.45
C GLY A 109 6.77 -2.99 -29.03
N ILE A 110 7.14 -2.32 -27.95
CA ILE A 110 8.48 -2.41 -27.36
C ILE A 110 8.37 -2.87 -25.91
N TYR A 111 9.34 -3.66 -25.46
CA TYR A 111 9.49 -3.99 -24.05
C TYR A 111 10.96 -3.98 -23.67
N GLY A 112 11.25 -3.64 -22.42
CA GLY A 112 12.61 -3.49 -21.96
C GLY A 112 12.69 -3.20 -20.47
N GLU A 113 13.85 -2.72 -20.08
CA GLU A 113 14.21 -2.38 -18.71
C GLU A 113 14.34 -0.86 -18.62
N ALA A 114 13.85 -0.28 -17.54
CA ALA A 114 13.97 1.15 -17.26
C ALA A 114 14.24 1.34 -15.77
N THR A 115 15.08 2.32 -15.45
CA THR A 115 15.33 2.72 -14.08
C THR A 115 14.13 3.46 -13.50
N ARG A 116 14.06 3.55 -12.16
CA ARG A 116 12.95 4.22 -11.47
C ARG A 116 12.82 5.70 -11.84
N ASP A 117 13.94 6.35 -12.10
CA ASP A 117 14.01 7.76 -12.52
C ASP A 117 13.41 7.94 -13.93
N GLU A 118 13.80 7.07 -14.86
CA GLU A 118 13.26 7.05 -16.22
C GLU A 118 11.76 6.76 -16.25
N VAL A 119 11.30 5.77 -15.49
CA VAL A 119 9.86 5.45 -15.34
C VAL A 119 9.06 6.65 -14.85
N SER A 120 9.62 7.41 -13.90
CA SER A 120 8.96 8.61 -13.38
C SER A 120 8.89 9.70 -14.45
N SER A 121 10.01 9.94 -15.15
CA SER A 121 10.07 10.89 -16.26
C SER A 121 9.06 10.56 -17.37
N LEU A 122 8.96 9.28 -17.76
CA LEU A 122 8.00 8.83 -18.77
C LEU A 122 6.54 9.12 -18.37
N LEU A 123 6.19 8.97 -17.09
CA LEU A 123 4.85 9.30 -16.59
C LEU A 123 4.59 10.81 -16.61
N GLU A 124 5.59 11.62 -16.26
CA GLU A 124 5.52 13.08 -16.29
C GLU A 124 5.38 13.61 -17.72
N GLU A 125 6.04 12.97 -18.68
CA GLU A 125 5.92 13.24 -20.12
C GLU A 125 4.59 12.76 -20.71
N GLY A 126 3.80 11.96 -19.97
CA GLY A 126 2.52 11.44 -20.44
C GLY A 126 2.64 10.22 -21.36
N ILE A 127 3.77 9.52 -21.31
CA ILE A 127 4.01 8.32 -22.10
C ILE A 127 3.31 7.13 -21.44
N GLU A 128 2.39 6.50 -22.17
CA GLU A 128 1.65 5.33 -21.69
C GLU A 128 2.52 4.08 -21.76
N PHE A 129 2.78 3.46 -20.60
CA PHE A 129 3.45 2.18 -20.51
C PHE A 129 2.82 1.30 -19.43
N MET A 130 3.07 -0.01 -19.50
CA MET A 130 2.59 -0.98 -18.52
C MET A 130 3.74 -1.85 -18.01
N PRO A 131 3.90 -2.00 -16.68
CA PRO A 131 4.92 -2.88 -16.13
C PRO A 131 4.60 -4.33 -16.48
N LEU A 132 5.58 -5.05 -17.02
CA LEU A 132 5.45 -6.48 -17.28
C LEU A 132 5.50 -7.26 -15.95
N PRO A 133 4.66 -8.30 -15.79
CA PRO A 133 4.68 -9.12 -14.58
C PRO A 133 6.03 -9.83 -14.44
N ASN A 134 6.68 -9.65 -13.28
CA ASN A 134 7.87 -10.42 -12.91
C ASN A 134 7.45 -11.85 -12.54
N VAL A 135 7.38 -12.72 -13.54
CA VAL A 135 7.26 -14.16 -13.35
C VAL A 135 8.67 -14.74 -13.34
N PRO A 136 9.07 -15.51 -12.31
CA PRO A 136 10.35 -16.23 -12.33
C PRO A 136 10.39 -17.12 -13.57
N ASP A 137 11.39 -16.90 -14.42
CA ASP A 137 11.72 -17.78 -15.52
C ASP A 137 12.18 -19.13 -14.97
N GLU A 138 11.76 -20.23 -15.59
CA GLU A 138 12.03 -21.62 -15.16
C GLU A 138 13.49 -22.06 -15.39
N HIS A 139 14.42 -21.11 -15.58
CA HIS A 139 15.84 -21.37 -15.79
C HIS A 139 16.65 -20.88 -14.59
N ASN A 140 16.68 -21.71 -13.53
CA ASN A 140 17.77 -21.77 -12.56
C ASN A 140 18.05 -23.24 -12.23
#